data_AF-A0A852X339-F1
#
_entry.id   AF-A0A852X339-F1
#
_cell.length_a   1.000
_cell.length_b   1.000
_cell.length_c   1.000
_cell.angle_alpha   90.00
_cell.angle_beta   90.00
_cell.angle_gamma   90.00
#
_symmetry.space_group_name_H-M   'P 1'
#
loop_
_entity.id
_entity.type
_entity.pdbx_description
1 polymer ?
#
loop_
_entity_poly.entity_id
_entity_poly.type
_entity_poly.pdbx_seq_one_letter_code
_entity_poly.pdbx_strand_id
1 'polypeptide(L)'
;MTDPVRTIADRVRTRVLRDGVDLARDDSAAARYAHEGVRRYSERALSGAHAQLGDELAATREVVASITGSAAAEPDLCGVAAATSGLGEDPDVASNAR
;
A
#
# COMPACT_ATOMS: atom_id res chain seq x y z
N MET A 1 -2.70 -23.17 -2.84
CA MET A 1 -1.72 -22.08 -2.94
C MET A 1 -2.01 -21.11 -1.81
N THR A 2 -1.06 -20.90 -0.92
CA THR A 2 -1.21 -19.96 0.20
C THR A 2 -1.05 -18.56 -0.34
N ASP A 3 -2.05 -17.71 -0.16
CA ASP A 3 -1.97 -16.31 -0.52
C ASP A 3 -0.84 -15.61 0.28
N PRO A 4 0.17 -15.02 -0.40
CA PRO A 4 1.30 -14.38 0.27
C PRO A 4 0.85 -13.20 1.15
N VAL A 5 -0.14 -12.43 0.69
CA VAL A 5 -0.70 -11.28 1.40
C VAL A 5 -1.32 -11.71 2.73
N ARG A 6 -2.15 -12.77 2.73
CA ARG A 6 -2.74 -13.35 3.93
C ARG A 6 -1.67 -13.85 4.92
N THR A 7 -0.59 -14.44 4.42
CA THR A 7 0.54 -14.91 5.24
C THR A 7 1.26 -13.74 5.91
N ILE A 8 1.46 -12.64 5.18
CA ILE A 8 2.10 -11.43 5.70
C ILE A 8 1.18 -10.75 6.73
N ALA A 9 -0.11 -10.59 6.42
CA ALA A 9 -1.11 -9.98 7.29
C ALA A 9 -1.23 -10.72 8.64
N ASP A 10 -1.25 -12.06 8.63
CA ASP A 10 -1.30 -12.88 9.84
C ASP A 10 -0.08 -12.66 10.76
N ARG A 11 1.12 -12.59 10.18
CA ARG A 11 2.35 -12.28 10.92
C ARG A 11 2.35 -10.87 11.50
N VAL A 12 1.87 -9.90 10.73
CA VAL A 12 1.75 -8.50 11.18
C VAL A 12 0.78 -8.42 12.37
N ARG A 13 -0.42 -9.00 12.27
CA ARG A 13 -1.40 -9.04 13.37
C ARG A 13 -0.81 -9.67 14.62
N THR A 14 -0.11 -10.81 14.48
CA THR A 14 0.55 -11.48 15.61
C THR A 14 1.57 -10.58 16.30
N ARG A 15 2.33 -9.79 15.54
CA ARG A 15 3.34 -8.88 16.09
C ARG A 15 2.69 -7.68 16.79
N VAL A 16 1.68 -7.09 16.16
CA VAL A 16 0.92 -5.95 16.68
C VAL A 16 0.22 -6.31 17.98
N LEU A 17 -0.40 -7.50 18.06
CA LEU A 17 -1.01 -8.01 19.29
C LEU A 17 0.00 -8.16 20.43
N ARG A 18 1.26 -8.50 20.12
CA ARG A 18 2.34 -8.55 21.12
C ARG A 18 2.81 -7.16 21.54
N ASP A 19 2.81 -6.22 20.62
CA ASP A 19 3.26 -4.84 20.84
C ASP A 19 2.17 -3.97 21.50
N GLY A 20 0.91 -4.39 21.42
CA GLY A 20 -0.25 -3.66 21.96
C GLY A 20 -0.64 -2.44 21.12
N VAL A 21 -0.24 -2.40 19.85
CA VAL A 21 -0.50 -1.26 18.95
C VAL A 21 -1.89 -1.38 18.34
N ASP A 22 -2.66 -0.29 18.35
CA ASP A 22 -3.98 -0.22 17.72
C ASP A 22 -3.88 0.32 16.29
N LEU A 23 -3.82 -0.59 15.31
CA LEU A 23 -3.68 -0.23 13.89
C LEU A 23 -4.94 0.37 13.27
N ALA A 24 -6.11 0.17 13.90
CA ALA A 24 -7.35 0.77 13.43
C ALA A 24 -7.38 2.29 13.68
N ARG A 25 -6.65 2.75 14.70
CA ARG A 25 -6.53 4.17 15.05
C ARG A 25 -5.28 4.84 14.52
N ASP A 26 -4.22 4.07 14.23
CA ASP A 26 -2.93 4.57 13.77
C ASP A 26 -2.56 4.01 12.37
N ASP A 27 -3.04 4.70 11.34
CA ASP A 27 -2.86 4.33 9.93
C ASP A 27 -1.37 4.37 9.51
N SER A 28 -0.60 5.30 10.09
CA SER A 28 0.84 5.40 9.85
C SER A 28 1.60 4.19 10.42
N ALA A 29 1.22 3.70 11.61
CA ALA A 29 1.74 2.46 12.15
C ALA A 29 1.34 1.27 11.27
N ALA A 30 0.08 1.20 10.81
CA ALA A 30 -0.40 0.14 9.92
C ALA A 30 0.43 0.03 8.64
N ALA A 31 0.67 1.16 7.95
CA ALA A 31 1.51 1.21 6.76
C ALA A 31 2.95 0.77 7.05
N ARG A 32 3.54 1.20 8.17
CA ARG A 32 4.90 0.82 8.57
C ARG A 32 5.01 -0.68 8.83
N TYR A 33 4.09 -1.27 9.59
CA TYR A 33 4.11 -2.70 9.89
C TYR A 33 3.89 -3.56 8.64
N ALA A 34 3.00 -3.12 7.74
CA ALA A 34 2.77 -3.79 6.45
C ALA A 34 4.03 -3.77 5.57
N HIS A 35 4.67 -2.61 5.42
CA HIS A 35 5.90 -2.47 4.63
C HIS A 35 7.04 -3.34 5.18
N GLU A 36 7.22 -3.37 6.51
CA GLU A 36 8.23 -4.23 7.13
C GLU A 36 7.91 -5.73 6.93
N GLY A 37 6.63 -6.10 6.98
CA GLY A 37 6.17 -7.47 6.72
C GLY A 37 6.43 -7.93 5.28
N VAL A 38 6.13 -7.07 4.30
CA VAL A 38 6.37 -7.33 2.87
C VAL A 38 7.86 -7.44 2.58
N ARG A 39 8.67 -6.49 3.05
CA ARG A 39 10.13 -6.51 2.87
C ARG A 39 10.73 -7.82 3.41
N ARG A 40 10.34 -8.23 4.62
CA ARG A 40 10.83 -9.47 5.24
C ARG A 40 10.38 -10.73 4.49
N TYR A 41 9.21 -10.68 3.86
CA TYR A 41 8.76 -11.77 3.00
C TYR A 41 9.58 -11.82 1.71
N SER A 42 9.82 -10.68 1.06
CA SER A 42 10.68 -10.57 -0.12
C SER A 42 12.10 -11.06 0.17
N GLU A 43 12.69 -10.69 1.30
CA GLU A 43 14.00 -11.21 1.74
C GLU A 43 14.02 -12.74 1.84
N ARG A 44 12.94 -13.35 2.33
CA ARG A 44 12.82 -14.81 2.41
C ARG A 44 12.54 -15.46 1.04
N ALA A 45 11.78 -14.79 0.18
CA ALA A 45 11.52 -15.24 -1.18
C ALA A 45 12.79 -15.22 -2.03
N LEU A 46 13.63 -14.19 -1.88
CA LEU A 46 14.96 -14.09 -2.52
C LEU A 46 15.91 -15.19 -2.05
N SER A 47 15.77 -15.65 -0.81
CA SER A 47 16.52 -16.80 -0.30
C SER A 47 15.97 -18.15 -0.79
N GLY A 48 14.94 -18.17 -1.64
CA GLY A 48 14.30 -19.36 -2.19
C GLY A 48 13.30 -20.05 -1.26
N ALA A 49 12.98 -19.45 -0.11
CA ALA A 49 12.09 -20.07 0.89
C ALA A 49 10.59 -19.85 0.60
N HIS A 50 10.24 -18.87 -0.24
CA HIS A 50 8.87 -18.50 -0.57
C HIS A 50 8.75 -18.01 -2.02
N ALA A 51 7.52 -18.01 -2.57
CA ALA A 51 7.25 -17.44 -3.89
C ALA A 51 7.49 -15.92 -3.89
N GLN A 52 7.99 -15.35 -4.98
CA GLN A 52 8.19 -13.90 -5.07
C GLN A 52 6.84 -13.16 -5.13
N LEU A 53 6.82 -11.97 -4.51
CA LEU A 53 5.76 -10.99 -4.74
C LEU A 53 5.95 -10.38 -6.13
N GLY A 54 4.88 -10.29 -6.91
CA GLY A 54 4.91 -9.62 -8.21
C GLY A 54 5.03 -8.10 -8.08
N ASP A 55 4.18 -7.50 -7.25
CA ASP A 55 4.21 -6.06 -6.94
C ASP A 55 4.15 -5.85 -5.43
N GLU A 56 5.27 -5.43 -4.84
CA GLU A 56 5.41 -5.24 -3.39
C GLU A 56 4.52 -4.11 -2.86
N LEU A 57 4.22 -3.12 -3.71
CA LEU A 57 3.49 -1.91 -3.32
C LEU A 57 1.97 -2.16 -3.33
N ALA A 58 1.47 -2.93 -4.30
CA ALA A 58 0.13 -3.48 -4.30
C ALA A 58 -0.08 -4.44 -3.12
N ALA A 59 0.88 -5.34 -2.88
CA ALA A 59 0.81 -6.24 -1.74
C ALA A 59 0.82 -5.51 -0.39
N THR A 60 1.62 -4.44 -0.25
CA THR A 60 1.62 -3.62 0.97
C THR A 60 0.24 -2.99 1.21
N ARG A 61 -0.38 -2.41 0.18
CA ARG A 61 -1.73 -1.83 0.28
C ARG A 61 -2.77 -2.88 0.67
N GLU A 62 -2.70 -4.06 0.07
CA GLU A 62 -3.62 -5.17 0.36
C GLU A 62 -3.43 -5.72 1.79
N VAL A 63 -2.18 -5.79 2.27
CA VAL A 63 -1.88 -6.14 3.67
C VAL A 63 -2.46 -5.08 4.62
N VAL A 64 -2.29 -3.78 4.34
CA VAL A 64 -2.85 -2.69 5.17
C VAL A 64 -4.38 -2.80 5.24
N ALA A 65 -5.05 -2.96 4.10
CA ALA A 65 -6.50 -3.13 4.05
C ALA A 65 -6.96 -4.36 4.86
N SER A 66 -6.23 -5.48 4.74
CA SER A 66 -6.51 -6.69 5.52
C SER A 66 -6.39 -6.45 7.02
N ILE A 67 -5.28 -5.86 7.49
CA ILE A 67 -5.00 -5.73 8.94
C ILE A 67 -5.83 -4.65 9.64
N THR A 68 -6.21 -3.59 8.93
CA THR A 68 -7.05 -2.49 9.46
C THR A 68 -8.53 -2.81 9.41
N GLY A 69 -8.93 -3.84 8.65
CA GLY A 69 -10.35 -4.17 8.46
C GLY A 69 -11.08 -3.18 7.55
N SER A 70 -10.35 -2.26 6.90
CA SER A 70 -10.86 -1.49 5.77
C SER A 70 -11.15 -2.47 4.63
N ALA A 71 -12.37 -2.98 4.60
CA ALA A 71 -12.94 -3.69 3.46
C ALA A 71 -13.03 -2.72 2.27
N ALA A 72 -11.90 -2.47 1.63
CA ALA A 72 -11.74 -1.82 0.34
C ALA A 72 -10.48 -2.39 -0.35
N ALA A 73 -10.31 -3.71 -0.25
CA ALA A 73 -9.70 -4.46 -1.35
C ALA A 73 -10.86 -4.90 -2.26
N GLU A 74 -11.59 -3.93 -2.80
CA GLU A 74 -12.52 -4.22 -3.90
C GLU A 74 -11.66 -4.59 -5.11
N PRO A 75 -11.98 -5.71 -5.80
CA PRO A 75 -11.12 -6.28 -6.82
C PRO A 75 -11.36 -5.58 -8.15
N ASP A 76 -11.08 -4.29 -8.24
CA ASP A 76 -11.01 -3.58 -9.51
C ASP A 76 -10.37 -2.21 -9.31
N LEU A 77 -9.88 -1.61 -10.40
CA LEU A 77 -9.39 -0.24 -10.56
C LEU A 77 -7.88 -0.05 -10.27
N CYS A 78 -7.06 0.44 -11.19
CA CYS A 78 -7.26 0.86 -12.57
C CYS A 78 -5.84 1.15 -13.09
N GLY A 79 -5.34 0.33 -14.00
CA GLY A 79 -4.22 0.73 -14.84
C GLY A 79 -4.69 1.76 -15.87
N VAL A 80 -5.03 2.98 -15.44
CA VAL A 80 -4.92 4.23 -16.20
C VAL A 80 -5.34 5.41 -15.32
N ALA A 81 -4.36 6.09 -14.73
CA ALA A 81 -4.44 7.52 -14.42
C ALA A 81 -3.04 8.10 -14.29
N ALA A 82 -2.17 7.77 -15.25
CA ALA A 82 -1.05 8.62 -15.61
C ALA A 82 -1.55 9.57 -16.70
N ALA A 83 -2.22 10.66 -16.31
CA ALA A 83 -2.54 11.76 -17.22
C ALA A 83 -2.36 13.09 -16.48
N THR A 84 -1.18 13.65 -16.69
CA THR A 84 -0.92 15.08 -16.93
C THR A 84 -1.36 16.08 -15.87
N SER A 85 -0.36 16.57 -15.13
CA SER A 85 -0.04 18.00 -15.04
C SER A 85 -1.23 18.97 -15.16
N GLY A 86 -1.87 19.25 -14.04
CA GLY A 86 -2.42 20.58 -13.80
C GLY A 86 -1.28 21.53 -13.46
N LEU A 87 -0.85 22.34 -14.43
CA LEU A 87 -0.12 23.57 -14.16
C LEU A 87 -0.76 24.69 -14.98
N GLY A 88 -1.45 25.59 -14.28
CA GLY A 88 -1.68 26.99 -14.65
C GLY A 88 -2.33 27.27 -15.99
N GLU A 89 -3.66 27.38 -16.02
CA GLU A 89 -4.26 28.40 -16.88
C GLU A 89 -3.86 29.77 -16.32
N ASP A 90 -3.04 30.50 -17.07
CA ASP A 90 -2.84 31.94 -16.92
C ASP A 90 -4.00 32.67 -17.62
N PRO A 91 -4.89 33.41 -16.92
CA PRO A 91 -5.76 34.37 -17.56
C PRO A 91 -5.21 35.78 -17.36
N ASP A 92 -4.09 36.11 -18.01
CA ASP A 92 -3.70 37.52 -18.17
C ASP A 92 -3.01 37.73 -19.51
N VAL A 93 -3.82 37.95 -20.55
CA VAL A 93 -3.35 38.70 -21.70
C VAL A 93 -4.46 39.60 -22.25
N ALA A 94 -4.06 40.85 -22.50
CA ALA A 94 -4.74 41.89 -23.26
C ALA A 94 -5.77 42.78 -22.55
N SER A 95 -5.32 43.46 -21.48
CA SER A 95 -5.69 44.86 -21.27
C SER A 95 -4.49 45.77 -21.59
N ASN A 96 -4.21 46.02 -22.86
CA ASN A 96 -3.58 47.27 -23.31
C ASN A 96 -3.64 47.43 -24.84
N ALA A 97 -4.62 48.18 -25.31
CA ALA A 97 -4.55 48.88 -26.59
C ALA A 97 -4.88 50.35 -26.32
N ARG A 98 -3.87 51.09 -25.89
CA ARG A 98 -3.75 52.55 -26.02
C ARG A 98 -2.38 52.88 -26.56
#